data_AF-A0A7S2ANB6-F1
#
_entry.id   AF-A0A7S2ANB6-F1
#
_cell.length_a   1.000
_cell.length_b   1.000
_cell.length_c   1.000
_cell.angle_alpha   90.00
_cell.angle_beta   90.00
_cell.angle_gamma   90.00
#
_symmetry.space_group_name_H-M   'P 1'
#
loop_
_entity.id
_entity.type
_entity.pdbx_description
1 polymer ?
#
loop_
_entity_poly.entity_id
_entity_poly.type
_entity_poly.pdbx_seq_one_letter_code
_entity_poly.pdbx_strand_id
1 'polypeptide(L)'
;DHLDVIKDSVMNVVFNRPVSGPAGADQQVVDAYKDSVQQLHSRITNFDIFLDDLRRYVGFYCVILMFRLFKAFEVQPRAAIVMQTVVQCMPDILHFLIVLLTMNCSFVLAGMFLFGHRIIHFSRFDMAFESTFLMLFGSFDYNELAAEHPATAFLWFFSFIIGMY
;
A
#
# COMPACT_ATOMS: atom_id res chain seq x y z
N ASP A 1 -11.15 -27.48 -7.19
CA ASP A 1 -9.82 -27.53 -7.84
C ASP A 1 -9.65 -26.39 -8.84
N HIS A 2 -9.11 -25.24 -8.41
CA HIS A 2 -8.88 -24.10 -9.31
C HIS A 2 -7.84 -24.41 -10.40
N LEU A 3 -6.94 -25.36 -10.15
CA LEU A 3 -5.94 -25.85 -11.11
C LEU A 3 -6.56 -26.66 -12.25
N ASP A 4 -7.57 -27.48 -11.96
CA ASP A 4 -8.27 -28.25 -13.00
C ASP A 4 -9.10 -27.33 -13.90
N VAL A 5 -9.71 -26.29 -13.33
CA VAL A 5 -10.47 -25.27 -14.09
C VAL A 5 -9.57 -24.48 -15.05
N ILE A 6 -8.34 -24.15 -14.64
CA ILE A 6 -7.35 -23.49 -15.50
C ILE A 6 -6.88 -24.45 -16.58
N LYS A 7 -6.61 -25.70 -16.24
CA LYS A 7 -6.19 -26.75 -17.18
C LYS A 7 -7.25 -26.98 -18.27
N ASP A 8 -8.53 -27.05 -17.89
CA ASP A 8 -9.65 -27.19 -18.82
C ASP A 8 -9.80 -25.95 -19.72
N SER A 9 -9.58 -24.74 -19.17
CA SER A 9 -9.60 -23.50 -19.95
C SER A 9 -8.47 -23.42 -20.97
N VAL A 10 -7.26 -23.84 -20.60
CA VAL A 10 -6.10 -23.93 -21.51
C VAL A 10 -6.36 -24.97 -22.60
N MET A 11 -6.92 -26.12 -22.23
CA MET A 11 -7.25 -27.20 -23.15
C MET A 11 -8.30 -26.75 -24.18
N ASN A 12 -9.32 -25.98 -23.76
CA ASN A 12 -10.31 -25.40 -24.68
C ASN A 12 -9.70 -24.39 -25.68
N VAL A 13 -8.72 -23.58 -25.27
CA VAL A 13 -7.99 -22.67 -26.17
C VAL A 13 -7.17 -23.46 -27.21
N VAL A 14 -6.58 -24.59 -26.81
CA VAL A 14 -5.83 -25.46 -27.73
C VAL A 14 -6.75 -26.15 -28.73
N PHE A 15 -7.94 -26.60 -28.31
CA PHE A 15 -8.92 -27.22 -29.21
C PHE A 15 -9.54 -26.24 -30.21
N ASN A 16 -9.76 -24.99 -29.81
CA ASN A 16 -10.33 -23.95 -30.68
C ASN A 16 -9.28 -23.21 -31.53
N ARG A 17 -8.02 -23.66 -31.53
CA ARG A 17 -6.95 -23.02 -32.30
C ARG A 17 -7.27 -23.10 -33.80
N PRO A 18 -7.35 -21.98 -34.54
CA PRO A 18 -7.56 -22.03 -35.97
C PRO A 18 -6.36 -22.69 -36.65
N VAL A 19 -6.62 -23.80 -37.36
CA VAL A 19 -5.61 -24.53 -38.13
C VAL A 19 -5.18 -23.63 -39.29
N SER A 20 -3.88 -23.32 -39.40
CA SER A 20 -3.33 -22.55 -40.52
C SER A 20 -3.39 -23.38 -41.80
N GLY A 21 -4.43 -23.15 -42.63
CA GLY A 21 -4.62 -23.69 -43.97
C GLY A 21 -5.53 -22.76 -44.79
N PRO A 22 -5.34 -22.64 -46.12
CA PRO A 22 -5.54 -21.39 -46.84
C PRO A 22 -7.01 -21.03 -47.08
N ALA A 23 -7.27 -19.72 -47.06
CA ALA A 23 -8.47 -19.04 -47.52
C ALA A 23 -9.77 -19.32 -46.75
N GLY A 24 -10.00 -18.53 -45.69
CA GLY A 24 -11.31 -18.37 -45.05
C GLY A 24 -11.46 -19.19 -43.77
N ALA A 25 -10.66 -18.89 -42.75
CA ALA A 25 -11.05 -19.28 -41.39
C ALA A 25 -12.39 -18.57 -41.10
N ASP A 26 -13.45 -19.35 -40.92
CA ASP A 26 -14.78 -18.86 -40.56
C ASP A 26 -14.63 -17.82 -39.44
N GLN A 27 -15.14 -16.61 -39.65
CA GLN A 27 -15.06 -15.50 -38.71
C GLN A 27 -15.57 -15.93 -37.31
N GLN A 28 -16.53 -16.86 -37.28
CA GLN A 28 -17.06 -17.49 -36.07
C GLN A 28 -16.02 -18.32 -35.29
N VAL A 29 -15.11 -19.03 -35.96
CA VAL A 29 -14.03 -19.81 -35.32
C VAL A 29 -12.98 -18.87 -34.72
N VAL A 30 -12.68 -17.77 -35.43
CA VAL A 30 -11.75 -16.75 -34.94
C VAL A 30 -12.32 -16.02 -33.71
N ASP A 31 -13.62 -15.73 -33.69
CA ASP A 31 -14.26 -15.06 -32.58
C ASP A 31 -14.49 -16.00 -31.38
N ALA A 32 -14.81 -17.28 -31.61
CA ALA A 32 -14.84 -18.31 -30.55
C ALA A 32 -13.45 -18.53 -29.90
N TYR A 33 -12.39 -18.48 -30.70
CA TYR A 33 -11.01 -18.54 -30.18
C TYR A 33 -10.67 -17.31 -29.33
N LYS A 34 -11.03 -16.09 -29.77
CA LYS A 34 -10.81 -14.86 -29.00
C LYS A 34 -11.55 -14.88 -27.66
N ASP A 35 -12.81 -15.33 -27.64
CA ASP A 35 -13.57 -15.47 -26.40
C ASP A 35 -12.91 -16.48 -25.44
N SER A 36 -12.45 -17.62 -25.98
CA SER A 36 -11.70 -18.62 -25.20
C SER A 36 -10.41 -18.05 -24.59
N VAL A 37 -9.69 -17.20 -25.34
CA VAL A 37 -8.46 -16.52 -24.86
C VAL A 37 -8.77 -15.44 -23.83
N GLN A 38 -9.87 -14.69 -23.99
CA GLN A 38 -10.32 -13.68 -23.02
C GLN A 38 -10.74 -14.34 -21.70
N GLN A 39 -11.47 -15.45 -21.79
CA GLN A 39 -11.84 -16.25 -20.62
C GLN A 39 -10.58 -16.74 -19.90
N LEU A 40 -9.58 -17.28 -20.61
CA LEU A 40 -8.32 -17.68 -20.00
C LEU A 40 -7.59 -16.52 -19.31
N HIS A 41 -7.47 -15.35 -19.97
CA HIS A 41 -6.84 -14.16 -19.37
C HIS A 41 -7.54 -13.76 -18.07
N SER A 42 -8.88 -13.69 -18.08
CA SER A 42 -9.64 -13.33 -16.88
C SER A 42 -9.44 -14.33 -15.73
N ARG A 43 -9.28 -15.63 -16.03
CA ARG A 43 -9.03 -16.68 -15.03
C ARG A 43 -7.63 -16.57 -14.43
N ILE A 44 -6.62 -16.30 -15.25
CA ILE A 44 -5.24 -16.06 -14.80
C ILE A 44 -5.21 -14.85 -13.86
N THR A 45 -5.82 -13.72 -14.26
CA THR A 45 -5.85 -12.51 -13.42
C THR A 45 -6.52 -12.75 -12.06
N ASN A 46 -7.63 -13.50 -12.02
CA ASN A 46 -8.29 -13.83 -10.75
C ASN A 46 -7.41 -14.72 -9.85
N PHE A 47 -6.64 -15.63 -10.44
CA PHE A 47 -5.72 -16.49 -9.70
C PHE A 47 -4.52 -15.70 -9.17
N ASP A 48 -3.99 -14.76 -9.94
CA ASP A 48 -2.89 -13.88 -9.51
C ASP A 48 -3.31 -13.04 -8.30
N ILE A 49 -4.51 -12.43 -8.33
CA ILE A 49 -5.06 -11.67 -7.20
C ILE A 49 -5.19 -12.56 -5.95
N PHE A 50 -5.67 -13.80 -6.12
CA PHE A 50 -5.78 -14.74 -5.01
C PHE A 50 -4.41 -15.09 -4.40
N LEU A 51 -3.38 -15.32 -5.22
CA LEU A 51 -2.03 -15.58 -4.74
C LEU A 51 -1.42 -14.37 -4.01
N ASP A 52 -1.66 -13.16 -4.52
CA ASP A 52 -1.19 -11.92 -3.90
C ASP A 52 -1.86 -11.69 -2.54
N ASP A 53 -3.17 -11.94 -2.44
CA ASP A 53 -3.89 -11.86 -1.17
C ASP A 53 -3.41 -12.93 -0.20
N LEU A 54 -3.20 -14.17 -0.65
CA LEU A 54 -2.63 -15.23 0.18
C LEU A 54 -1.25 -14.83 0.71
N ARG A 55 -0.37 -14.31 -0.14
CA ARG A 55 0.97 -13.84 0.24
C ARG A 55 0.89 -12.72 1.26
N ARG A 56 -0.04 -11.78 1.07
CA ARG A 56 -0.32 -10.69 2.02
C ARG A 56 -0.76 -11.25 3.37
N TYR A 57 -1.71 -12.18 3.41
CA TYR A 57 -2.18 -12.80 4.65
C TYR A 57 -1.11 -13.62 5.36
N VAL A 58 -0.30 -14.39 4.63
CA VAL A 58 0.85 -15.12 5.20
C VAL A 58 1.88 -14.15 5.79
N GLY A 59 2.16 -13.04 5.09
CA GLY A 59 3.02 -11.97 5.60
C GLY A 59 2.49 -11.38 6.91
N PHE A 60 1.20 -11.03 6.96
CA PHE A 60 0.56 -10.55 8.19
C PHE A 60 0.59 -11.59 9.32
N TYR A 61 0.39 -12.88 8.99
CA TYR A 61 0.46 -13.96 9.96
C TYR A 61 1.86 -14.08 10.58
N CYS A 62 2.93 -13.95 9.80
CA CYS A 62 4.30 -13.92 10.32
C CYS A 62 4.55 -12.76 11.30
N VAL A 63 3.98 -11.58 11.03
CA VAL A 63 4.06 -10.42 11.94
C VAL A 63 3.31 -10.70 13.24
N ILE A 64 2.11 -11.29 13.18
CA ILE A 64 1.35 -11.70 14.37
C ILE A 64 2.13 -12.75 15.17
N LEU A 65 2.80 -13.69 14.50
CA LEU A 65 3.67 -14.66 15.17
C LEU A 65 4.85 -13.97 15.87
N MET A 66 5.46 -12.92 15.29
CA MET A 66 6.45 -12.11 16.00
C MET A 66 5.88 -11.47 17.27
N PHE A 67 4.68 -10.89 17.21
CA PHE A 67 4.04 -10.35 18.41
C PHE A 67 3.74 -11.42 19.46
N ARG A 68 3.38 -12.64 19.03
CA ARG A 68 3.21 -13.78 19.93
C ARG A 68 4.51 -14.21 20.59
N LEU A 69 5.66 -14.09 19.91
CA LEU A 69 6.98 -14.34 20.51
C LEU A 69 7.28 -13.35 21.63
N PHE A 70 6.89 -12.07 21.50
CA PHE A 70 7.04 -11.11 22.60
C PHE A 70 6.29 -11.53 23.87
N LYS A 71 5.12 -12.17 23.73
CA LYS A 71 4.40 -12.76 24.86
C LYS A 71 5.12 -13.98 25.43
N ALA A 72 5.76 -14.80 24.59
CA ALA A 72 6.56 -15.93 25.06
C ALA A 72 7.81 -15.47 25.86
N PHE A 73 8.34 -14.28 25.59
CA PHE A 73 9.45 -13.70 26.37
C PHE A 73 9.06 -13.29 27.80
N GLU A 74 7.77 -13.20 28.14
CA GLU A 74 7.31 -12.98 29.52
C GLU A 74 7.69 -14.14 30.45
N VAL A 75 7.97 -15.34 29.90
CA VAL A 75 8.45 -16.49 30.67
C VAL A 75 9.86 -16.24 31.23
N GLN A 76 10.66 -15.36 30.59
CA GLN A 76 11.99 -15.00 31.08
C GLN A 76 11.91 -13.77 31.99
N PRO A 77 12.32 -13.88 33.28
CA PRO A 77 12.10 -12.83 34.28
C PRO A 77 12.83 -11.50 33.96
N ARG A 78 13.90 -11.53 33.17
CA ARG A 78 14.61 -10.31 32.75
C ARG A 78 13.93 -9.56 31.59
N ALA A 79 13.27 -10.28 30.68
CA ALA A 79 12.57 -9.67 29.55
C ALA A 79 11.15 -9.23 29.92
N ALA A 80 10.50 -9.93 30.85
CA ALA A 80 9.17 -9.60 31.36
C ALA A 80 9.10 -8.18 31.96
N ILE A 81 10.14 -7.73 32.66
CA ILE A 81 10.18 -6.39 33.28
C ILE A 81 10.07 -5.30 32.22
N VAL A 82 10.75 -5.45 31.08
CA VAL A 82 10.70 -4.47 29.98
C VAL A 82 9.31 -4.45 29.32
N MET A 83 8.68 -5.60 29.17
CA MET A 83 7.33 -5.67 28.59
C MET A 83 6.30 -5.05 29.54
N GLN A 84 6.44 -5.26 30.85
CA GLN A 84 5.56 -4.66 31.86
C GLN A 84 5.67 -3.13 31.88
N THR A 85 6.87 -2.56 31.78
CA THR A 85 7.03 -1.10 31.72
C THR A 85 6.41 -0.53 30.44
N VAL A 86 6.57 -1.20 29.30
CA VAL A 86 5.94 -0.77 28.03
C VAL A 86 4.41 -0.78 28.14
N VAL A 87 3.83 -1.86 28.69
CA VAL A 87 2.37 -1.96 28.88
C VAL A 87 1.87 -0.89 29.85
N GLN A 88 2.62 -0.60 30.92
CA GLN A 88 2.26 0.41 31.89
C GLN A 88 2.33 1.85 31.31
N CYS A 89 3.30 2.14 30.43
CA CYS A 89 3.43 3.44 29.78
C CYS A 89 2.58 3.60 28.50
N MET A 90 1.91 2.54 28.02
CA MET A 90 1.10 2.61 26.80
C MET A 90 0.01 3.70 26.80
N PRO A 91 -0.77 3.92 27.89
CA PRO A 91 -1.79 4.96 27.89
C PRO A 91 -1.22 6.36 27.63
N ASP A 92 -0.04 6.65 28.20
CA ASP A 92 0.64 7.94 28.03
C ASP A 92 1.16 8.10 26.60
N ILE A 93 1.74 7.03 26.04
CA ILE A 93 2.20 6.99 24.64
C ILE A 93 1.03 7.20 23.68
N LEU A 94 -0.12 6.56 23.93
CA LEU A 94 -1.30 6.70 23.08
C LEU A 94 -1.88 8.12 23.15
N HIS A 95 -1.91 8.74 24.33
CA HIS A 95 -2.34 10.13 24.45
C HIS A 95 -1.42 11.07 23.65
N PHE A 96 -0.10 10.91 23.81
CA PHE A 96 0.89 11.65 23.02
C PHE A 96 0.72 11.43 21.51
N LEU A 97 0.48 10.18 21.09
CA LEU A 97 0.26 9.82 19.68
C LEU A 97 -0.97 10.50 19.10
N ILE A 98 -2.08 10.58 19.85
CA ILE A 98 -3.32 11.23 19.39
C ILE A 98 -3.10 12.73 19.18
N VAL A 99 -2.40 13.38 20.12
CA VAL A 99 -2.06 14.81 20.00
C VAL A 99 -1.14 15.05 18.80
N LEU A 100 -0.10 14.22 18.64
CA LEU A 100 0.83 14.28 17.51
C LEU A 100 0.10 14.11 16.17
N LEU A 101 -0.78 13.10 16.05
CA LEU A 101 -1.54 12.85 14.83
C LEU A 101 -2.52 13.98 14.52
N THR A 102 -3.20 14.55 15.52
CA THR A 102 -4.13 15.65 15.31
C THR A 102 -3.42 16.91 14.81
N MET A 103 -2.25 17.20 15.39
CA MET A 103 -1.41 18.30 14.94
C MET A 103 -0.85 18.03 13.53
N ASN A 104 -0.37 16.82 13.27
CA ASN A 104 0.15 16.43 11.96
C ASN A 104 -0.92 16.54 10.87
N CYS A 105 -2.14 16.05 11.11
CA CYS A 105 -3.27 16.19 10.20
C CYS A 105 -3.59 17.66 9.87
N SER A 106 -3.44 18.57 10.84
CA SER A 106 -3.65 20.00 10.61
C SER A 106 -2.59 20.57 9.65
N PHE A 107 -1.33 20.14 9.77
CA PHE A 107 -0.26 20.50 8.84
C PHE A 107 -0.42 19.85 7.46
N VAL A 108 -0.91 18.61 7.40
CA VAL A 108 -1.24 17.92 6.15
C VAL A 108 -2.28 18.71 5.37
N LEU A 109 -3.38 19.11 6.01
CA LEU A 109 -4.44 19.91 5.38
C LEU A 109 -3.92 21.28 4.93
N ALA A 110 -3.11 21.94 5.76
CA ALA A 110 -2.47 23.20 5.37
C ALA A 110 -1.54 23.02 4.15
N GLY A 111 -0.72 21.96 4.13
CA GLY A 111 0.16 21.63 2.99
C GLY A 111 -0.62 21.31 1.72
N MET A 112 -1.74 20.59 1.83
CA MET A 112 -2.64 20.32 0.69
C MET A 112 -3.22 21.62 0.12
N PHE A 113 -3.64 22.57 0.97
CA PHE A 113 -4.17 23.85 0.49
C PHE A 113 -3.09 24.77 -0.12
N LEU A 114 -1.87 24.74 0.42
CA LEU A 114 -0.77 25.57 -0.08
C LEU A 114 -0.15 25.02 -1.36
N PHE A 115 0.10 23.71 -1.43
CA PHE A 115 0.92 23.07 -2.46
C PHE A 115 0.18 22.02 -3.31
N GLY A 116 -1.06 21.69 -2.97
CA GLY A 116 -1.79 20.57 -3.60
C GLY A 116 -2.14 20.77 -5.08
N HIS A 117 -2.00 21.99 -5.62
CA HIS A 117 -2.24 22.26 -7.03
C HIS A 117 -1.04 21.91 -7.93
N ARG A 118 0.19 21.96 -7.43
CA ARG A 118 1.39 21.70 -8.25
C ARG A 118 2.27 20.57 -7.76
N ILE A 119 2.24 20.25 -6.47
CA ILE A 119 3.02 19.12 -5.92
C ILE A 119 2.11 17.90 -5.78
N ILE A 120 2.43 16.84 -6.52
CA ILE A 120 1.66 15.58 -6.53
C ILE A 120 1.61 14.98 -5.12
N HIS A 121 2.70 15.09 -4.36
CA HIS A 121 2.80 14.64 -2.97
C HIS A 121 1.76 15.29 -2.05
N PHE A 122 1.29 16.50 -2.36
CA PHE A 122 0.25 17.20 -1.59
C PHE A 122 -1.13 17.19 -2.26
N SER A 123 -1.29 16.46 -3.38
CA SER A 123 -2.53 16.45 -4.15
C SER A 123 -3.63 15.59 -3.51
N ARG A 124 -3.25 14.46 -2.90
CA ARG A 124 -4.18 13.57 -2.19
C ARG A 124 -3.82 13.49 -0.72
N PHE A 125 -4.83 13.31 0.13
CA PHE A 125 -4.65 13.28 1.58
C PHE A 125 -3.72 12.16 2.06
N ASP A 126 -3.82 10.97 1.44
CA ASP A 126 -2.95 9.83 1.74
C ASP A 126 -1.48 10.12 1.44
N MET A 127 -1.20 10.67 0.25
CA MET A 127 0.17 11.06 -0.13
C MET A 127 0.68 12.22 0.73
N ALA A 128 -0.17 13.22 1.02
CA ALA A 128 0.21 14.38 1.81
C ALA A 128 0.53 14.01 3.27
N PHE A 129 -0.22 13.05 3.81
CA PHE A 129 0.03 12.47 5.13
C PHE A 129 1.38 11.74 5.16
N GLU A 130 1.64 10.88 4.18
CA GLU A 130 2.93 10.18 4.05
C GLU A 130 4.10 11.18 3.94
N SER A 131 3.99 12.18 3.09
CA SER A 131 5.05 13.18 2.88
C SER A 131 5.29 14.05 4.10
N THR A 132 4.24 14.46 4.82
CA THR A 132 4.38 15.24 6.06
C THR A 132 4.95 14.38 7.19
N PHE A 133 4.63 13.09 7.22
CA PHE A 133 5.20 12.14 8.17
C PHE A 133 6.67 11.80 7.87
N LEU A 134 7.05 11.69 6.59
CA LEU A 134 8.45 11.55 6.18
C LEU A 134 9.28 12.79 6.54
N MET A 135 8.68 13.98 6.42
CA MET A 135 9.30 15.23 6.83
C MET A 135 9.58 15.27 8.34
N LEU A 136 8.76 14.62 9.17
CA LEU A 136 9.03 14.45 10.61
C LEU A 136 10.32 13.66 10.86
N PHE A 137 10.65 12.67 10.02
CA PHE A 137 11.91 11.93 10.10
C PHE A 137 13.11 12.65 9.47
N GLY A 138 12.92 13.88 9.00
CA GLY A 138 13.97 14.71 8.39
C GLY A 138 14.19 14.43 6.91
N SER A 139 13.35 13.63 6.26
CA SER A 139 13.39 13.42 4.82
C SER A 139 12.45 14.39 4.12
N PHE A 140 12.98 15.49 3.58
CA PHE A 140 12.20 16.45 2.80
C PHE A 140 13.07 17.18 1.77
N ASP A 141 12.47 17.57 0.64
CA ASP A 141 13.10 18.42 -0.38
C ASP A 141 12.52 19.84 -0.32
N TYR A 142 13.23 20.73 0.37
CA TYR A 142 12.83 22.14 0.45
C TYR A 142 12.76 22.82 -0.92
N ASN A 143 13.62 22.42 -1.86
CA ASN A 143 13.77 23.12 -3.13
C ASN A 143 12.50 22.98 -3.98
N GLU A 144 11.85 21.82 -3.90
CA GLU A 144 10.59 21.56 -4.57
C GLU A 144 9.46 22.44 -4.03
N LEU A 145 9.37 22.62 -2.71
CA LEU A 145 8.38 23.51 -2.09
C LEU A 145 8.67 24.99 -2.39
N ALA A 146 9.93 25.40 -2.35
CA ALA A 146 10.34 26.78 -2.58
C ALA A 146 10.17 27.23 -4.04
N ALA A 147 10.16 26.29 -4.99
CA ALA A 147 9.98 26.57 -6.42
C ALA A 147 8.58 27.10 -6.77
N GLU A 148 7.56 26.79 -5.98
CA GLU A 148 6.20 27.28 -6.20
C GLU A 148 6.01 28.69 -5.62
N HIS A 149 6.19 28.83 -4.31
CA HIS A 149 6.10 30.12 -3.62
C HIS A 149 7.05 30.16 -2.42
N PRO A 150 8.21 30.84 -2.52
CA PRO A 150 9.26 30.77 -1.50
C PRO A 150 8.81 31.35 -0.15
N ALA A 151 7.93 32.36 -0.15
CA ALA A 151 7.46 32.99 1.09
C ALA A 151 6.48 32.10 1.88
N THR A 152 5.50 31.48 1.22
CA THR A 152 4.52 30.59 1.87
C THR A 152 5.14 29.25 2.24
N ALA A 153 6.03 28.73 1.40
CA ALA A 153 6.86 27.55 1.70
C ALA A 153 7.69 27.75 2.96
N PHE A 154 8.41 28.87 3.06
CA PHE A 154 9.20 29.17 4.24
C PHE A 154 8.36 29.27 5.52
N LEU A 155 7.26 30.03 5.49
CA LEU A 155 6.39 30.20 6.66
C LEU A 155 5.78 28.88 7.12
N TRP A 156 5.25 28.08 6.21
CA TRP A 156 4.66 26.79 6.53
C TRP A 156 5.72 25.83 7.07
N PHE A 157 6.86 25.71 6.40
CA PHE A 157 7.95 24.81 6.81
C PHE A 157 8.53 25.19 8.18
N PHE A 158 8.74 26.49 8.41
CA PHE A 158 9.22 26.98 9.70
C PHE A 158 8.20 26.71 10.82
N SER A 159 6.91 26.92 10.54
CA SER A 159 5.83 26.59 11.50
C SER A 159 5.75 25.09 11.80
N PHE A 160 6.04 24.24 10.81
CA PHE A 160 6.09 22.79 10.97
C PHE A 160 7.26 22.37 11.86
N ILE A 161 8.47 22.90 11.61
CA ILE A 161 9.64 22.61 12.44
C ILE A 161 9.38 22.99 13.90
N ILE A 162 8.93 24.22 14.15
CA ILE A 162 8.68 24.68 15.54
C ILE A 162 7.58 23.87 16.21
N GLY A 163 6.56 23.49 15.46
CA GLY A 163 5.44 22.74 16.02
C GLY A 163 5.79 21.30 16.38
N MET A 164 6.69 20.67 15.62
CA MET A 164 6.98 19.23 15.72
C MET A 164 8.30 18.90 16.42
N TYR A 165 9.22 19.85 16.56
CA TYR A 165 10.57 19.67 17.09
C TYR A 165 10.76 20.44 18.40
#